data_AF-A0A7V4IGL6-F1
#
_entry.id   AF-A0A7V4IGL6-F1
#
_cell.length_a   1.000
_cell.length_b   1.000
_cell.length_c   1.000
_cell.angle_alpha   90.00
_cell.angle_beta   90.00
_cell.angle_gamma   90.00
#
_symmetry.space_group_name_H-M   'P 1'
#
loop_
_entity.id
_entity.type
_entity.pdbx_description
1 polymer ?
#
loop_
_entity_poly.entity_id
_entity_poly.type
_entity_poly.pdbx_seq_one_letter_code
_entity_poly.pdbx_strand_id
1 'polypeptide(L)'
;MPPRPKFGEANLSALIGAAFGSVGGLFAIGLVPALVMRRPEYLVAAPTVSVISFFLSGAVAWTLGGQIGPRLARLLGGRAGMIAGGVLGGLLPLAGLATWGWHLATN
;
A
#
# COMPACT_ATOMS: atom_id res chain seq x y z
N MET A 1 22.18 20.39 5.03
CA MET A 1 20.87 20.06 4.42
C MET A 1 20.82 18.56 4.23
N PRO A 2 19.80 17.84 4.74
CA PRO A 2 19.69 16.41 4.46
C PRO A 2 19.49 16.21 2.93
N PRO A 3 20.13 15.19 2.34
CA PRO A 3 20.10 14.94 0.91
C PRO A 3 18.66 14.79 0.42
N ARG A 4 18.34 15.39 -0.73
CA ARG A 4 17.08 15.16 -1.43
C ARG A 4 17.17 13.75 -2.02
N PRO A 5 16.42 12.75 -1.52
CA PRO A 5 16.49 11.42 -2.09
C PRO A 5 16.02 11.48 -3.55
N LYS A 6 16.78 10.86 -4.45
CA LYS A 6 16.43 10.76 -5.87
C LYS A 6 15.22 9.82 -6.03
N PHE A 7 14.49 10.00 -7.13
CA PHE A 7 13.39 9.11 -7.52
C PHE A 7 13.87 7.65 -7.47
N GLY A 8 13.24 6.82 -6.63
CA GLY A 8 13.56 5.39 -6.52
C GLY A 8 14.68 5.03 -5.52
N GLU A 9 15.30 5.99 -4.82
CA GLU A 9 16.24 5.64 -3.76
C GLU A 9 15.54 4.95 -2.57
N ALA A 10 16.18 3.88 -2.07
CA ALA A 10 15.71 3.16 -0.89
C ALA A 10 15.72 4.10 0.32
N ASN A 11 14.53 4.52 0.76
CA ASN A 11 14.33 5.35 1.94
C ASN A 11 13.34 4.68 2.90
N LEU A 12 13.40 5.07 4.18
CA LEU A 12 12.59 4.45 5.23
C LEU A 12 11.09 4.48 4.89
N SER A 13 10.62 5.57 4.30
CA SER A 13 9.24 5.73 3.87
C SER A 13 8.84 4.81 2.71
N ALA A 14 9.73 4.59 1.73
CA ALA A 14 9.47 3.65 0.64
C ALA A 14 9.40 2.21 1.16
N LEU A 15 10.27 1.86 2.11
CA LEU A 15 10.30 0.53 2.70
C LEU A 15 9.04 0.26 3.54
N ILE A 16 8.62 1.24 4.35
CA ILE A 16 7.36 1.19 5.10
C ILE A 16 6.17 1.14 4.14
N GLY A 17 6.14 2.00 3.13
CA GLY A 17 5.08 2.02 2.13
C GLY A 17 4.97 0.67 1.42
N ALA A 18 6.08 0.12 0.95
CA ALA A 18 6.10 -1.18 0.30
C ALA A 18 5.62 -2.30 1.21
N ALA A 19 6.01 -2.32 2.49
CA ALA A 19 5.56 -3.33 3.44
C ALA A 19 4.04 -3.25 3.66
N PHE A 20 3.50 -2.05 3.91
CA PHE A 20 2.06 -1.85 4.10
C PHE A 20 1.28 -2.09 2.82
N GLY A 21 1.78 -1.63 1.68
CA GLY A 21 1.16 -1.78 0.37
C GLY A 21 1.16 -3.24 -0.09
N SER A 22 2.26 -3.97 0.09
CA SER A 22 2.36 -5.35 -0.35
C SER A 22 1.50 -6.27 0.53
N VAL A 23 1.67 -6.22 1.86
CA VAL A 23 0.83 -6.97 2.82
C VAL A 23 -0.64 -6.61 2.62
N GLY A 24 -0.94 -5.32 2.53
CA GLY A 24 -2.28 -4.83 2.25
C GLY A 24 -2.86 -5.32 0.93
N GLY A 25 -2.09 -5.29 -0.15
CA GLY A 25 -2.54 -5.72 -1.47
C GLY A 25 -2.78 -7.23 -1.58
N LEU A 26 -2.04 -8.02 -0.80
CA LEU A 26 -2.22 -9.47 -0.73
C LEU A 26 -3.58 -9.83 -0.12
N PHE A 27 -4.03 -9.05 0.87
CA PHE A 27 -5.31 -9.25 1.54
C PHE A 27 -6.45 -8.43 0.95
N ALA A 28 -6.22 -7.26 0.35
CA ALA A 28 -7.28 -6.31 -0.04
C ALA A 28 -8.34 -6.90 -0.97
N ILE A 29 -7.94 -7.76 -1.92
CA ILE A 29 -8.87 -8.37 -2.89
C ILE A 29 -9.76 -9.44 -2.26
N GLY A 30 -9.24 -10.23 -1.32
CA GLY A 30 -10.00 -11.30 -0.67
C GLY A 30 -10.72 -10.85 0.60
N LEU A 31 -10.17 -9.88 1.33
CA LEU A 31 -10.67 -9.42 2.62
C LEU A 31 -12.01 -8.69 2.48
N VAL A 32 -12.16 -7.83 1.48
CA VAL A 32 -13.39 -7.07 1.25
C VAL A 32 -14.59 -7.98 0.91
N PRO A 33 -14.54 -8.85 -0.12
CA PRO A 33 -15.63 -9.79 -0.39
C PRO A 33 -15.83 -10.81 0.73
N ALA A 34 -14.78 -11.26 1.42
CA ALA A 34 -14.93 -12.15 2.58
C ALA A 34 -15.73 -11.50 3.72
N LEU A 35 -15.53 -10.20 3.96
CA LEU A 35 -16.28 -9.45 4.97
C LEU A 35 -17.74 -9.20 4.54
N VAL A 36 -17.95 -8.81 3.28
CA VAL A 36 -19.26 -8.49 2.72
C VAL A 36 -20.14 -9.73 2.57
N MET A 37 -19.61 -10.81 2.00
CA MET A 37 -20.33 -12.06 1.78
C MET A 37 -20.33 -12.98 3.02
N ARG A 38 -19.64 -12.59 4.10
CA ARG A 38 -19.42 -13.39 5.33
C ARG A 38 -18.88 -14.80 5.06
N ARG A 39 -18.17 -14.97 3.95
CA ARG A 39 -17.60 -16.25 3.52
C ARG A 39 -16.07 -16.12 3.48
N PRO A 40 -15.33 -16.70 4.44
CA PRO A 40 -13.87 -16.60 4.48
C PRO A 40 -13.20 -17.31 3.30
N GLU A 41 -13.96 -18.15 2.58
CA GLU A 41 -13.57 -18.82 1.34
C GLU A 41 -12.97 -17.87 0.31
N TYR A 42 -13.48 -16.63 0.23
CA TYR A 42 -13.01 -15.62 -0.73
C TYR A 42 -11.62 -15.05 -0.40
N LEU A 43 -11.09 -15.26 0.81
CA LEU A 43 -9.69 -14.94 1.12
C LEU A 43 -8.69 -15.81 0.36
N VAL A 44 -9.11 -17.03 -0.02
CA VAL A 44 -8.24 -18.05 -0.64
C VAL A 44 -8.70 -18.37 -2.07
N ALA A 45 -9.88 -17.88 -2.49
CA ALA A 45 -10.46 -18.19 -3.80
C ALA A 45 -9.71 -17.56 -4.99
N ALA A 46 -9.03 -16.42 -4.80
CA ALA A 46 -8.34 -15.69 -5.87
C ALA A 46 -6.84 -15.49 -5.60
N PRO A 47 -6.05 -16.57 -5.37
CA PRO A 47 -4.67 -16.46 -4.91
C PRO A 47 -3.78 -15.77 -5.96
N THR A 48 -4.01 -16.01 -7.25
CA THR A 48 -3.24 -15.39 -8.34
C THR A 48 -3.45 -13.88 -8.38
N VAL A 49 -4.69 -13.42 -8.16
CA VAL A 49 -5.02 -11.97 -8.18
C VAL A 49 -4.46 -11.28 -6.95
N SER A 50 -4.52 -11.93 -5.77
CA SER A 50 -3.86 -11.45 -4.55
C SER A 50 -2.35 -11.32 -4.69
N VAL A 51 -1.69 -12.28 -5.35
CA VAL A 51 -0.23 -12.22 -5.60
C VAL A 51 0.10 -11.09 -6.56
N ILE A 52 -0.66 -10.93 -7.65
CA ILE A 52 -0.47 -9.81 -8.59
C ILE A 52 -0.65 -8.46 -7.88
N SER A 53 -1.68 -8.35 -7.04
CA SER A 53 -1.94 -7.16 -6.24
C SER A 53 -0.89 -6.89 -5.18
N PHE A 54 -0.30 -7.92 -4.58
CA PHE A 54 0.86 -7.76 -3.69
C PHE A 54 2.02 -7.06 -4.40
N PHE A 55 2.38 -7.51 -5.62
CA PHE A 55 3.47 -6.91 -6.37
C PHE A 55 3.15 -5.50 -6.87
N LEU A 56 1.95 -5.30 -7.43
CA LEU A 56 1.50 -3.98 -7.92
C LEU A 56 1.40 -2.98 -6.78
N SER A 57 0.70 -3.33 -5.69
CA SER A 57 0.53 -2.45 -4.54
C SER A 57 1.84 -2.20 -3.82
N GLY A 58 2.72 -3.21 -3.69
CA GLY A 58 4.05 -3.04 -3.13
C GLY A 58 4.91 -2.06 -3.94
N ALA A 59 4.92 -2.17 -5.27
CA ALA A 59 5.69 -1.28 -6.14
C ALA A 59 5.12 0.15 -6.17
N VAL A 60 3.80 0.28 -6.25
CA VAL A 60 3.12 1.60 -6.21
C VAL A 60 3.30 2.25 -4.84
N ALA A 61 3.16 1.50 -3.76
CA ALA A 61 3.36 2.02 -2.41
C ALA A 61 4.82 2.38 -2.11
N TRP A 62 5.77 1.63 -2.66
CA TRP A 62 7.20 1.97 -2.60
C TRP A 62 7.45 3.34 -3.23
N THR A 63 6.95 3.56 -4.45
CA THR A 63 7.17 4.80 -5.20
C THR A 63 6.44 5.99 -4.58
N LEU A 64 5.19 5.80 -4.14
CA LEU A 64 4.41 6.83 -3.44
C LEU A 64 5.01 7.14 -2.07
N GLY A 65 5.30 6.14 -1.25
CA GLY A 65 5.93 6.31 0.06
C GLY A 65 7.29 6.98 -0.05
N GLY A 66 8.08 6.60 -1.06
CA GLY A 66 9.38 7.20 -1.34
C GLY A 66 9.34 8.67 -1.74
N GLN A 67 8.26 9.13 -2.38
CA GLN A 67 8.06 10.54 -2.75
C GLN A 67 7.36 11.37 -1.66
N ILE A 68 6.38 10.79 -0.98
CA ILE A 68 5.56 11.46 0.04
C ILE A 68 6.36 11.61 1.35
N GLY A 69 7.11 10.58 1.74
CA GLY A 69 7.93 10.58 2.97
C GLY A 69 8.89 11.76 3.13
N PRO A 70 9.74 12.08 2.14
CA PRO A 70 10.66 13.21 2.22
C PRO A 70 9.96 14.57 2.27
N ARG A 71 8.79 14.69 1.64
CA ARG A 71 7.97 15.91 1.69
C ARG A 71 7.34 16.08 3.07
N LEU A 72 6.76 15.01 3.63
CA LEU A 72 6.20 15.01 4.97
C LEU A 72 7.27 15.15 6.06
N ALA A 73 8.47 14.60 5.87
CA ALA A 73 9.59 14.77 6.80
C ALA A 73 10.02 16.23 6.97
N ARG A 74 9.85 17.07 5.92
CA ARG A 74 10.08 18.52 6.02
C ARG A 74 8.99 19.25 6.78
N LEU A 75 7.75 18.73 6.76
CA LEU A 75 6.60 19.35 7.42
C LEU A 75 6.43 18.91 8.88
N LEU A 76 6.63 17.62 9.17
CA LEU A 76 6.31 16.99 10.45
C LEU A 76 7.56 16.66 11.30
N GLY A 77 8.75 16.93 10.76
CA GLY A 77 10.02 16.62 11.43
C GLY A 77 10.54 15.22 11.11
N GLY A 78 11.68 15.20 10.39
CA GLY A 78 12.61 14.09 10.21
C GLY A 78 11.98 12.69 10.11
N ARG A 79 11.99 11.96 11.23
CA ARG A 79 11.55 10.54 11.30
C ARG A 79 10.03 10.38 11.26
N ALA A 80 9.27 11.23 11.94
CA ALA A 80 7.81 11.10 12.02
C ALA A 80 7.17 11.28 10.64
N GLY A 81 7.63 12.28 9.87
CA GLY A 81 7.14 12.49 8.51
C GLY A 81 7.54 11.40 7.51
N MET A 82 8.68 10.73 7.70
CA MET A 82 9.03 9.56 6.90
C MET A 82 8.12 8.37 7.19
N ILE A 83 7.81 8.09 8.47
CA ILE A 83 6.88 7.01 8.84
C ILE A 83 5.48 7.32 8.30
N ALA A 84 4.97 8.53 8.54
CA ALA A 84 3.66 8.95 8.08
C ALA A 84 3.54 8.91 6.55
N GLY A 85 4.56 9.39 5.83
CA GLY A 85 4.55 9.34 4.36
C GLY A 85 4.66 7.93 3.80
N GLY A 86 5.33 7.01 4.49
CA GLY A 86 5.32 5.59 4.13
C GLY A 86 3.95 4.95 4.33
N VAL A 87 3.32 5.17 5.50
CA VAL A 87 1.97 4.66 5.79
C VAL A 87 0.94 5.20 4.80
N LEU A 88 0.97 6.51 4.52
CA LEU A 88 0.09 7.13 3.53
C LEU A 88 0.36 6.62 2.11
N GLY A 89 1.62 6.43 1.75
CA GLY A 89 2.02 5.85 0.47
C GLY A 89 1.55 4.41 0.30
N GLY A 90 1.51 3.62 1.38
CA GLY A 90 0.95 2.26 1.42
C GLY A 90 -0.56 2.20 1.42
N LEU A 91 -1.23 3.13 2.10
CA LEU A 91 -2.70 3.17 2.18
C LEU A 91 -3.37 3.54 0.87
N LEU A 92 -2.75 4.38 0.04
CA LEU A 92 -3.28 4.79 -1.27
C LEU A 92 -3.59 3.61 -2.21
N PRO A 93 -2.63 2.74 -2.56
CA PRO A 93 -2.90 1.59 -3.41
C PRO A 93 -3.76 0.53 -2.70
N LEU A 94 -3.66 0.41 -1.37
CA LEU A 94 -4.49 -0.49 -0.57
C LEU A 94 -5.97 -0.09 -0.64
N ALA A 95 -6.28 1.21 -0.50
CA ALA A 95 -7.62 1.74 -0.66
C ALA A 95 -8.16 1.54 -2.08
N GLY A 96 -7.31 1.74 -3.11
CA GLY A 96 -7.68 1.49 -4.51
C GLY A 96 -8.00 0.02 -4.80
N LEU A 97 -7.23 -0.91 -4.24
CA LEU A 97 -7.51 -2.34 -4.36
C LEU A 97 -8.74 -2.76 -3.56
N ALA A 98 -8.97 -2.17 -2.39
CA ALA A 98 -10.15 -2.44 -1.58
C ALA A 98 -11.43 -1.96 -2.29
N THR A 99 -11.43 -0.78 -2.89
CA THR A 99 -12.57 -0.28 -3.69
C THR A 99 -12.77 -1.09 -4.96
N TRP A 100 -11.69 -1.53 -5.61
CA TRP A 100 -11.78 -2.44 -6.76
C TRP A 100 -12.39 -3.79 -6.38
N GLY A 101 -11.95 -4.40 -5.27
CA GLY A 101 -12.52 -5.63 -4.72
C GLY A 101 -14.01 -5.48 -4.37
N TRP A 102 -14.40 -4.32 -3.85
CA TRP A 102 -15.81 -3.99 -3.61
C TRP A 102 -16.64 -3.97 -4.91
N HIS A 103 -16.11 -3.35 -5.97
CA HIS A 103 -16.79 -3.32 -7.28
C HIS A 103 -16.93 -4.70 -7.92
N LEU A 104 -15.95 -5.59 -7.75
CA LEU A 104 -16.04 -6.98 -8.20
C LEU A 104 -17.04 -7.81 -7.39
N ALA A 105 -17.29 -7.45 -6.13
CA ALA A 105 -18.25 -8.14 -5.27
C ALA A 105 -19.69 -7.68 -5.47
N THR A 106 -19.87 -6.46 -6.00
CA THR A 106 -21.19 -5.81 -6.15
C THR A 106 -21.77 -5.95 -7.57
N ASN A 107 -20.92 -6.16 -8.58
CA ASN A 107 -21.33 -6.52 -9.95
C ASN A 107 -21.37 -8.03 -10.14
#